data_AF-A0A7W0HW28-F1
#
_entry.id   AF-A0A7W0HW28-F1
#
_cell.length_a   1.000
_cell.length_b   1.000
_cell.length_c   1.000
_cell.angle_alpha   90.00
_cell.angle_beta   90.00
_cell.angle_gamma   90.00
#
_symmetry.space_group_name_H-M   'P 1'
#
loop_
_entity.id
_entity.type
_entity.pdbx_description
1 polymer ?
#
loop_
_entity_poly.entity_id
_entity_poly.type
_entity_poly.pdbx_seq_one_letter_code
_entity_poly.pdbx_strand_id
1 'polypeptide(L)'
;MSFLLGFADSKSKKKRRIAADVEALFEDWSTGVVLEPKTRQRHLEGDLWEVKTPDVRLPYYEVVDPDHGRLARLTHGFLKDFGRTIDGKCPPKQIRKGLYMMKEDKLC
;
A
#
# COMPACT_ATOMS: atom_id res chain seq x y z
N MET A 1 -6.80 -9.92 0.83
CA MET A 1 -5.52 -10.53 1.24
C MET A 1 -4.87 -11.47 0.21
N SER A 2 -5.46 -11.78 -0.95
CA SER A 2 -4.88 -12.72 -1.93
C SER A 2 -3.58 -12.25 -2.62
N PHE A 3 -3.34 -10.94 -2.68
CA PHE A 3 -2.18 -10.38 -3.40
C PHE A 3 -0.85 -10.82 -2.77
N LEU A 4 -0.62 -10.56 -1.48
CA LEU A 4 0.65 -10.85 -0.80
C LEU A 4 0.88 -12.35 -0.59
N LEU A 5 -0.19 -13.13 -0.34
CA LEU A 5 -0.12 -14.59 -0.23
C LEU A 5 0.47 -15.23 -1.49
N GLY A 6 0.09 -14.75 -2.68
CA GLY A 6 0.66 -15.24 -3.94
C GLY A 6 2.16 -14.96 -4.11
N PHE A 7 2.73 -14.01 -3.37
CA PHE A 7 4.18 -13.76 -3.35
C PHE A 7 4.90 -14.64 -2.32
N ALA A 8 4.31 -14.79 -1.13
CA ALA A 8 4.85 -15.60 -0.05
C ALA A 8 4.99 -17.08 -0.46
N ASP A 9 3.94 -17.63 -1.09
CA ASP A 9 3.89 -19.06 -1.47
C ASP A 9 4.62 -19.37 -2.78
N SER A 10 5.17 -18.36 -3.44
CA SER A 10 5.79 -18.54 -4.75
C SER A 10 7.15 -19.24 -4.66
N LYS A 11 7.41 -20.18 -5.57
CA LYS A 11 8.74 -20.81 -5.75
C LYS A 11 9.83 -19.83 -6.19
N SER A 12 9.48 -18.68 -6.77
CA SER A 12 10.43 -17.63 -7.16
C SER A 12 11.02 -16.91 -5.93
N LYS A 13 12.35 -16.92 -5.81
CA LYS A 13 13.10 -16.18 -4.78
C LYS A 13 12.81 -14.68 -4.82
N LYS A 14 12.67 -14.09 -6.02
CA LYS A 14 12.32 -12.67 -6.20
C LYS A 14 10.96 -12.35 -5.57
N LYS A 15 9.95 -13.17 -5.84
CA LYS A 15 8.60 -12.95 -5.30
C LYS A 15 8.57 -13.06 -3.77
N ARG A 16 9.27 -14.04 -3.19
CA ARG A 16 9.38 -14.15 -1.72
C ARG A 16 10.08 -12.95 -1.09
N ARG A 17 11.14 -12.44 -1.73
CA ARG A 17 11.78 -11.19 -1.29
C ARG A 17 10.79 -10.02 -1.28
N ILE A 18 9.97 -9.88 -2.31
CA ILE A 18 8.94 -8.83 -2.36
C ILE A 18 7.97 -8.95 -1.18
N ALA A 19 7.57 -10.17 -0.79
CA ALA A 19 6.73 -10.38 0.38
C ALA A 19 7.44 -9.95 1.67
N ALA A 20 8.70 -10.35 1.87
CA ALA A 20 9.51 -9.95 3.02
C ALA A 20 9.71 -8.42 3.10
N ASP A 21 9.92 -7.75 1.96
CA ASP A 21 10.05 -6.27 1.94
C ASP A 21 8.75 -5.58 2.38
N VAL A 22 7.58 -6.16 2.07
CA VAL A 22 6.27 -5.64 2.53
C VAL A 22 6.04 -5.94 4.01
N GLU A 23 6.44 -7.12 4.48
CA GLU A 23 6.38 -7.48 5.90
C GLU A 23 7.21 -6.51 6.75
N ALA A 24 8.47 -6.30 6.39
CA ALA A 24 9.35 -5.35 7.08
C ALA A 24 8.77 -3.92 7.06
N LEU A 25 8.14 -3.51 5.96
CA LEU A 25 7.46 -2.22 5.87
C LEU A 25 6.30 -2.11 6.87
N PHE A 26 5.51 -3.17 7.06
CA PHE A 26 4.41 -3.16 8.03
C PHE A 26 4.92 -3.20 9.46
N GLU A 27 5.98 -3.94 9.74
CA GLU A 27 6.63 -3.95 11.05
C GLU A 27 7.14 -2.54 11.42
N ASP A 28 7.88 -1.90 10.51
CA ASP A 28 8.35 -0.51 10.67
C ASP A 28 7.18 0.46 10.88
N TRP A 29 6.09 0.29 10.13
CA TRP A 29 4.92 1.16 10.25
C TRP A 29 4.18 0.97 11.58
N SER A 30 4.03 -0.28 12.04
CA SER A 30 3.32 -0.61 13.27
C SER A 30 4.05 -0.17 14.54
N THR A 31 5.38 -0.13 14.49
CA THR A 31 6.24 0.24 15.62
C THR A 31 6.42 1.76 15.76
N GLY A 32 5.79 2.55 14.88
CA GLY A 32 5.89 4.01 14.92
C GLY A 32 7.29 4.53 14.55
N VAL A 33 8.14 3.67 13.98
CA VAL A 33 9.36 4.14 13.30
C VAL A 33 8.89 5.13 12.25
N VAL A 34 9.41 6.36 12.29
CA VAL A 34 9.09 7.38 11.31
C VAL A 34 9.50 6.83 9.95
N LEU A 35 8.54 6.30 9.20
CA LEU A 35 8.70 5.96 7.80
C LEU A 35 9.10 7.27 7.14
N GLU A 36 10.38 7.44 6.82
CA GLU A 36 10.88 8.70 6.31
C GLU A 36 9.92 9.22 5.22
N PRO A 37 9.22 10.36 5.45
CA PRO A 37 7.99 10.70 4.74
C PRO A 37 8.12 10.78 3.21
N LYS A 38 9.35 10.94 2.71
CA LYS A 38 9.64 11.05 1.28
C LYS A 38 9.88 9.69 0.61
N THR A 39 10.40 8.69 1.32
CA THR A 39 10.88 7.44 0.72
C THR A 39 9.85 6.32 0.75
N ARG A 40 8.99 6.25 1.76
CA ARG A 40 8.06 5.11 1.95
C ARG A 40 6.58 5.45 2.00
N GLN A 41 6.22 6.72 2.17
CA GLN A 41 4.84 7.19 2.02
C GLN A 41 4.72 8.21 0.88
N ARG A 42 3.50 8.42 0.39
CA ARG A 42 3.16 9.52 -0.52
C ARG A 42 1.66 9.77 -0.48
N HIS A 43 1.27 11.04 -0.50
CA HIS A 43 -0.11 11.45 -0.74
C HIS A 43 -0.48 11.27 -2.22
N LEU A 44 -1.65 10.67 -2.49
CA LEU A 44 -2.16 10.47 -3.85
C LEU A 44 -3.21 11.51 -4.21
N GLU A 45 -4.41 11.39 -3.63
CA GLU A 45 -5.57 12.23 -3.95
C GLU A 45 -6.62 12.14 -2.84
N GLY A 46 -7.20 13.27 -2.43
CA GLY A 46 -8.15 13.31 -1.31
C GLY A 46 -7.57 12.70 -0.04
N ASP A 47 -8.29 11.76 0.57
CA ASP A 47 -7.84 11.00 1.75
C ASP A 47 -6.98 9.77 1.39
N LEU A 48 -6.69 9.54 0.11
CA LEU A 48 -5.93 8.39 -0.35
C LEU A 48 -4.43 8.67 -0.31
N TRP A 49 -3.72 7.80 0.40
CA TRP A 49 -2.26 7.77 0.51
C TRP A 49 -1.73 6.47 -0.10
N GLU A 50 -0.42 6.38 -0.30
CA GLU A 50 0.27 5.13 -0.57
C GLU A 50 1.39 4.91 0.45
N VAL A 51 1.57 3.66 0.84
CA VAL A 51 2.82 3.16 1.39
C VAL A 51 3.51 2.30 0.33
N LYS A 52 4.84 2.33 0.26
CA LYS A 52 5.58 1.74 -0.87
C LYS A 52 6.88 1.05 -0.45
N THR A 53 7.15 -0.06 -1.13
CA THR A 53 8.47 -0.72 -1.18
C THR A 53 9.13 -0.42 -2.53
N PRO A 54 10.34 -0.92 -2.84
CA PRO A 54 10.92 -0.77 -4.18
C PRO A 54 10.00 -1.29 -5.29
N ASP A 55 9.37 -2.44 -5.07
CA ASP A 55 8.59 -3.17 -6.08
C ASP A 55 7.07 -3.08 -5.90
N VAL A 56 6.57 -2.71 -4.72
CA VAL A 56 5.14 -2.73 -4.40
C VAL A 56 4.64 -1.34 -4.03
N ARG A 57 3.38 -1.08 -4.39
CA ARG A 57 2.61 0.09 -3.98
C ARG A 57 1.33 -0.40 -3.30
N LEU A 58 1.01 0.19 -2.15
CA LEU A 58 -0.13 -0.17 -1.33
C LEU A 58 -0.93 1.10 -1.00
N PRO A 59 -1.94 1.45 -1.82
CA PRO A 59 -2.82 2.56 -1.51
C PRO A 59 -3.71 2.28 -0.30
N TYR A 60 -3.84 3.26 0.57
CA TYR A 60 -4.57 3.17 1.83
C TYR A 60 -5.23 4.51 2.17
N TYR A 61 -6.16 4.48 3.11
CA TYR A 61 -6.72 5.67 3.74
C TYR A 61 -6.88 5.42 5.24
N GLU A 62 -6.95 6.49 6.02
CA GLU A 62 -7.13 6.39 7.47
C GLU A 62 -8.62 6.34 7.81
N VAL A 63 -8.98 5.46 8.74
CA VAL A 63 -10.30 5.42 9.37
C VAL A 63 -10.13 5.55 10.87
N VAL A 64 -11.09 6.19 11.54
CA VAL A 64 -11.14 6.26 12.99
C VAL A 64 -12.12 5.21 13.46
N ASP A 65 -11.58 4.19 14.10
CA ASP A 65 -12.34 3.14 14.77
C ASP A 65 -12.47 3.50 16.26
N PRO A 66 -13.68 3.38 16.85
CA PRO A 66 -13.91 3.71 18.25
C PRO A 66 -13.07 2.87 19.23
N ASP A 67 -12.80 1.61 18.88
CA ASP A 67 -12.15 0.64 19.77
C ASP A 67 -10.62 0.60 19.56
N HIS A 68 -10.16 0.84 18.34
CA HIS A 68 -8.76 0.67 17.95
C HIS A 68 -8.08 1.99 17.54
N GLY A 69 -8.79 3.11 17.58
CA GLY A 69 -8.28 4.42 17.22
C GLY A 69 -8.07 4.57 15.71
N ARG A 70 -6.95 5.18 15.30
CA ARG A 70 -6.68 5.46 13.89
C ARG A 70 -6.11 4.22 13.20
N LEU A 71 -6.87 3.65 12.26
CA LEU A 71 -6.49 2.48 11.48
C LEU A 71 -6.17 2.87 10.04
N ALA A 72 -5.12 2.27 9.47
CA ALA A 72 -4.83 2.36 8.04
C ALA A 72 -5.55 1.24 7.28
N ARG A 73 -6.56 1.59 6.49
CA ARG A 73 -7.28 0.63 5.64
C ARG A 73 -6.63 0.54 4.26
N LEU A 74 -5.97 -0.60 3.99
CA LEU A 74 -5.42 -0.90 2.68
C LEU A 74 -6.55 -1.16 1.68
N THR A 75 -6.54 -0.47 0.55
CA THR A 75 -7.53 -0.68 -0.52
C THR A 75 -7.12 -1.86 -1.41
N HIS A 76 -5.91 -1.85 -1.93
CA HIS A 76 -5.36 -2.90 -2.79
C HIS A 76 -3.83 -2.81 -2.82
N GLY A 77 -3.18 -3.80 -3.45
CA GLY A 77 -1.75 -3.77 -3.73
C GLY A 77 -1.47 -4.01 -5.21
N PHE A 78 -0.41 -3.40 -5.72
CA PHE A 78 0.05 -3.63 -7.09
C PHE A 78 1.57 -3.51 -7.21
N LEU A 79 2.13 -4.18 -8.22
CA LEU A 79 3.55 -4.08 -8.55
C LEU A 79 3.85 -2.77 -9.28
N LYS A 80 4.98 -2.17 -8.94
CA LYS A 80 5.56 -1.04 -9.66
C LYS A 80 5.90 -1.49 -11.08
N ASP A 81 5.29 -0.84 -12.07
CA ASP A 81 5.57 -1.11 -13.49
C ASP A 81 6.75 -0.25 -13.96
N PHE A 82 7.87 -0.90 -14.30
CA PHE A 82 9.10 -0.27 -14.78
C PHE A 82 8.80 0.44 -16.12
N GLY A 83 8.64 1.76 -16.10
CA GLY A 83 8.22 2.53 -17.27
C GLY A 83 7.16 3.58 -16.93
N ARG A 84 6.00 3.12 -16.45
CA ARG A 84 4.82 3.97 -16.17
C ARG A 84 4.85 4.63 -14.80
N THR A 85 5.72 4.15 -13.93
CA THR A 85 5.99 4.70 -12.60
C THR A 85 7.43 5.20 -12.48
N ILE A 86 8.11 5.48 -13.62
CA ILE A 86 9.51 5.91 -13.69
C ILE A 86 9.74 7.25 -12.98
N ASP A 87 8.80 8.20 -13.07
CA ASP A 87 8.81 9.44 -12.25
C ASP A 87 8.38 9.19 -10.79
N GLY A 88 8.30 7.93 -10.41
CA GLY A 88 7.77 7.48 -9.14
C GLY A 88 6.24 7.54 -9.04
N LYS A 89 5.52 8.27 -9.89
CA LYS A 89 4.08 8.56 -9.74
C LYS A 89 3.20 7.30 -9.80
N CYS A 90 2.14 7.29 -8.99
CA CYS A 90 1.14 6.22 -9.00
C CYS A 90 0.25 6.33 -10.26
N PRO A 91 -0.03 5.22 -10.98
CA PRO A 91 -0.86 5.29 -12.19
C PRO A 91 -2.30 5.75 -11.87
N PRO A 92 -2.91 6.65 -12.67
CA PRO A 92 -4.26 7.17 -12.39
C PRO A 92 -5.36 6.10 -12.27
N LYS A 93 -5.19 4.95 -12.92
CA LYS A 93 -6.11 3.81 -12.78
C LYS A 93 -6.11 3.24 -11.36
N GLN A 94 -4.95 3.19 -10.70
CA GLN A 94 -4.83 2.68 -9.33
C GLN A 94 -5.37 3.70 -8.33
N ILE A 95 -5.15 5.00 -8.56
CA ILE A 95 -5.74 6.08 -7.75
C ILE A 95 -7.27 6.00 -7.80
N ARG A 96 -7.85 5.97 -9.01
CA ARG A 96 -9.31 5.83 -9.20
C ARG A 96 -9.88 4.57 -8.54
N LYS A 97 -9.15 3.46 -8.61
CA LYS A 97 -9.55 2.22 -7.93
C LYS A 97 -9.56 2.38 -6.41
N GLY A 98 -8.52 3.00 -5.83
CA GLY A 98 -8.45 3.27 -4.40
C GLY A 98 -9.59 4.18 -3.93
N LEU A 99 -9.85 5.27 -4.66
CA LEU A 99 -10.96 6.19 -4.38
C LEU A 99 -12.33 5.49 -4.48
N TYR A 100 -12.53 4.63 -5.48
CA TYR A 100 -13.75 3.84 -5.61
C TYR A 100 -13.96 2.92 -4.39
N MET A 101 -12.95 2.13 -4.01
CA MET A 101 -13.06 1.24 -2.85
C MET A 101 -13.32 2.00 -1.56
N MET A 102 -12.64 3.13 -1.35
CA MET A 102 -12.89 4.01 -0.20
C MET A 102 -14.32 4.56 -0.19
N LYS A 103 -14.90 4.88 -1.36
CA LYS A 103 -16.29 5.33 -1.46
C LYS A 103 -17.26 4.20 -1.10
N GLU A 104 -17.07 2.99 -1.62
CA GLU A 104 -17.91 1.83 -1.31
C GLU A 104 -17.85 1.47 0.17
N ASP A 105 -16.66 1.54 0.77
CA ASP A 105 -16.45 1.27 2.19
C ASP A 105 -17.15 2.28 3.11
N LYS A 106 -17.40 3.51 2.63
CA LYS A 106 -18.17 4.55 3.36
C LYS A 106 -19.69 4.41 3.21
N LEU A 107 -20.16 3.59 2.27
CA LEU A 107 -21.58 3.34 2.02
C LEU A 107 -22.11 2.09 2.73
N CYS A 108 -21.21 1.21 3.20
CA CYS A 108 -21.52 0.06 4.03
C CYS A 108 -21.49 0.44 5.51
#